data_AF-S9Q964-F1
#
_entry.id   AF-S9Q964-F1
#
_cell.length_a   1.000
_cell.length_b   1.000
_cell.length_c   1.000
_cell.angle_alpha   90.00
_cell.angle_beta   90.00
_cell.angle_gamma   90.00
#
_symmetry.space_group_name_H-M   'P 1'
#
loop_
_entity.id
_entity.type
_entity.pdbx_description
1 polymer ?
#
loop_
_entity_poly.entity_id
_entity_poly.type
_entity_poly.pdbx_seq_one_letter_code
_entity_poly.pdbx_strand_id
1 'polypeptide(L)'
;MNVLLIIVIFNFEAGSEVETRVDFEDEAACQAAALDAFLAVDKNAQIHAIDVPAGQEMLEGTMIVYGETGGEIGMYACNVSRATLQRQDG
;
A
#
# COMPACT_ATOMS: atom_id res chain seq x y z
N MET A 1 -13.72 -8.32 -8.81
CA MET A 1 -12.27 -8.61 -8.73
C MET A 1 -11.86 -8.16 -7.34
N ASN A 2 -11.13 -8.95 -6.56
CA ASN A 2 -10.82 -8.54 -5.18
C ASN A 2 -9.39 -8.03 -5.14
N VAL A 3 -9.21 -6.77 -4.74
CA VAL A 3 -7.89 -6.17 -4.58
C VAL A 3 -7.47 -6.23 -3.11
N LEU A 4 -6.23 -6.66 -2.91
CA LEU A 4 -5.53 -6.75 -1.65
C LEU A 4 -4.75 -5.46 -1.43
N LEU A 5 -5.05 -4.73 -0.37
CA LEU A 5 -4.19 -3.70 0.18
C LEU A 5 -3.25 -4.33 1.20
N ILE A 6 -1.95 -4.14 0.99
CA ILE A 6 -0.93 -4.29 2.01
C ILE A 6 -0.46 -2.88 2.33
N ILE A 7 -0.61 -2.44 3.58
CA ILE A 7 -0.19 -1.11 4.02
C ILE A 7 0.73 -1.25 5.25
N VAL A 8 1.82 -0.49 5.23
CA VAL A 8 2.79 -0.39 6.32
C VAL A 8 2.90 1.08 6.70
N ILE A 9 2.60 1.40 7.95
CA ILE A 9 2.68 2.77 8.49
C ILE A 9 3.79 2.82 9.53
N PHE A 10 4.67 3.80 9.42
CA PHE A 10 5.73 4.04 10.40
C PHE A 10 5.24 5.02 11.46
N ASN A 11 5.19 4.55 12.70
CA ASN A 11 4.82 5.32 13.88
C ASN A 11 6.02 5.44 14.84
N PHE A 12 6.27 6.64 15.35
CA PHE A 12 7.35 6.90 16.30
C PHE A 12 7.17 6.21 17.66
N GLU A 13 5.94 5.85 18.06
CA GLU A 13 5.66 5.20 19.34
C GLU A 13 5.70 3.67 19.27
N ALA A 14 5.19 3.08 18.17
CA ALA A 14 5.01 1.64 18.02
C ALA A 14 6.01 0.96 17.06
N GLY A 15 6.80 1.74 16.29
CA GLY A 15 7.61 1.21 15.18
C GLY A 15 6.80 1.12 13.89
N SER A 16 6.86 0.01 13.15
CA SER A 16 6.02 -0.16 11.95
C SER A 16 4.75 -0.96 12.26
N GLU A 17 3.60 -0.42 11.89
CA GLU A 17 2.33 -1.14 11.90
C GLU A 17 2.03 -1.65 10.49
N VAL A 18 1.60 -2.91 10.39
CA VAL A 18 1.24 -3.54 9.11
C VAL A 18 -0.23 -3.92 9.16
N GLU A 19 -1.00 -3.48 8.18
CA GLU A 19 -2.40 -3.84 8.00
C GLU A 19 -2.63 -4.45 6.60
N THR A 20 -3.57 -5.39 6.52
CA THR A 20 -3.93 -6.06 5.27
C THR A 20 -5.44 -6.10 5.10
N ARG A 21 -5.92 -5.65 3.93
CA ARG A 21 -7.35 -5.57 3.59
C ARG A 21 -7.62 -6.19 2.23
N VAL A 22 -8.74 -6.89 2.06
CA VAL A 22 -9.03 -7.74 0.87
C VAL A 22 -10.42 -7.48 0.27
N ASP A 23 -11.04 -6.39 0.68
CA ASP A 23 -12.44 -6.04 0.46
C ASP A 23 -12.66 -5.01 -0.66
N PHE A 24 -11.62 -4.67 -1.43
CA PHE A 24 -11.71 -3.65 -2.48
C PHE A 24 -12.19 -4.22 -3.81
N GLU A 25 -13.14 -3.52 -4.44
CA GLU A 25 -13.72 -3.86 -5.75
C GLU A 25 -12.76 -3.64 -6.92
N ASP A 26 -11.87 -2.65 -6.80
CA ASP A 26 -10.86 -2.30 -7.79
C ASP A 26 -9.62 -1.62 -7.16
N GLU A 27 -8.61 -1.39 -8.00
CA GLU A 27 -7.33 -0.80 -7.57
C GLU A 27 -7.48 0.67 -7.16
N ALA A 28 -8.38 1.43 -7.78
CA ALA A 28 -8.59 2.84 -7.46
C ALA A 28 -9.18 3.00 -6.06
N ALA A 29 -10.14 2.15 -5.69
CA ALA A 29 -10.69 2.10 -4.34
C ALA A 29 -9.64 1.69 -3.29
N CYS A 30 -8.76 0.74 -3.64
CA CYS A 30 -7.63 0.36 -2.79
C CYS A 30 -6.63 1.51 -2.58
N GLN A 31 -6.24 2.20 -3.66
CA GLN A 31 -5.33 3.35 -3.60
C GLN A 31 -5.92 4.52 -2.80
N ALA A 32 -7.21 4.81 -2.99
CA ALA A 32 -7.92 5.85 -2.23
C ALA A 32 -7.92 5.54 -0.73
N ALA A 33 -8.21 4.29 -0.35
CA ALA A 33 -8.18 3.89 1.06
C ALA A 33 -6.77 3.95 1.67
N ALA A 34 -5.73 3.63 0.90
CA ALA A 34 -4.35 3.80 1.34
C ALA A 34 -4.02 5.28 1.57
N LEU A 35 -4.39 6.16 0.63
CA LEU A 35 -4.20 7.61 0.76
C LEU A 35 -4.93 8.16 2.00
N ASP A 36 -6.19 7.77 2.21
CA ASP A 36 -6.96 8.21 3.39
C ASP A 36 -6.28 7.79 4.70
N ALA A 37 -5.73 6.57 4.77
CA ALA A 37 -4.99 6.10 5.94
C ALA A 37 -3.74 6.96 6.21
N PHE A 38 -2.97 7.31 5.18
CA PHE A 38 -1.79 8.16 5.35
C PHE A 38 -2.14 9.62 5.63
N LEU A 39 -3.22 10.15 5.07
CA LEU A 39 -3.70 11.51 5.38
C LEU A 39 -4.19 11.65 6.83
N ALA A 40 -4.64 10.56 7.45
CA ALA A 40 -4.95 10.52 8.87
C ALA A 40 -3.70 10.61 9.76
N VAL A 41 -2.54 10.16 9.25
CA VAL A 41 -1.23 10.24 9.93
C VAL A 41 -0.58 11.60 9.68
N ASP A 42 -0.50 12.03 8.42
CA ASP A 42 0.04 13.31 8.00
C ASP A 42 -0.82 13.90 6.88
N LYS A 43 -1.42 15.07 7.12
CA LYS A 43 -2.32 15.75 6.17
C LYS A 43 -1.62 16.20 4.88
N ASN A 44 -0.29 16.26 4.90
CA ASN A 44 0.56 16.64 3.78
C ASN A 44 1.33 15.43 3.22
N ALA A 45 0.86 14.21 3.49
CA ALA A 45 1.43 12.98 2.95
C ALA A 45 1.51 13.03 1.41
N GLN A 46 2.68 12.68 0.87
CA GLN A 46 2.97 12.62 -0.54
C GLN A 46 3.28 11.18 -0.95
N ILE A 47 2.59 10.71 -1.97
CA ILE A 47 2.72 9.34 -2.48
C ILE A 47 3.60 9.35 -3.72
N HIS A 48 4.60 8.48 -3.73
CA HIS A 48 5.53 8.31 -4.84
C HIS A 48 5.61 6.84 -5.23
N ALA A 49 5.57 6.56 -6.54
CA ALA A 49 5.90 5.24 -7.04
C ALA A 49 7.38 4.98 -6.78
N ILE A 50 7.72 3.80 -6.26
CA ILE A 50 9.12 3.45 -6.09
C ILE A 50 9.73 3.08 -7.45
N ASP A 51 10.90 3.64 -7.73
CA ASP A 51 11.77 3.11 -8.77
C ASP A 51 12.60 1.98 -8.16
N VAL A 52 12.32 0.74 -8.54
CA VAL A 52 12.95 -0.44 -7.94
C VAL A 52 14.41 -0.51 -8.40
N PRO A 53 15.39 -0.36 -7.49
CA PRO A 53 16.79 -0.45 -7.87
C PRO A 53 17.12 -1.83 -8.44
N ALA A 54 17.97 -1.87 -9.47
CA ALA A 54 18.37 -3.13 -10.09
C ALA A 54 18.95 -4.11 -9.06
N GLY A 55 18.41 -5.32 -9.00
CA GLY A 55 18.81 -6.37 -8.06
C GLY A 55 18.01 -6.43 -6.76
N GLN A 56 16.99 -5.58 -6.57
CA GLN A 56 16.01 -5.71 -5.50
C GLN A 56 14.68 -6.25 -6.03
N GLU A 57 14.05 -7.15 -5.28
CA GLU A 57 12.68 -7.58 -5.54
C GLU A 57 11.74 -6.75 -4.68
N MET A 58 10.77 -6.10 -5.32
CA MET A 58 9.65 -5.45 -4.66
C MET A 58 8.35 -5.93 -5.27
N LEU A 59 7.26 -5.84 -4.50
CA LEU A 59 5.93 -6.05 -5.05
C LEU A 59 5.67 -4.97 -6.10
N GLU A 60 5.26 -5.41 -7.29
CA GLU A 60 4.86 -4.49 -8.35
C GLU A 60 3.77 -3.54 -7.85
N GLY A 61 3.84 -2.26 -8.24
CA GLY A 61 2.90 -1.25 -7.79
C GLY A 61 3.05 -0.85 -6.31
N THR A 62 4.19 -1.13 -5.68
CA THR A 62 4.49 -0.57 -4.35
C THR A 62 4.70 0.94 -4.44
N MET A 63 4.07 1.65 -3.53
CA MET A 63 4.14 3.09 -3.38
C MET A 63 4.78 3.42 -2.04
N ILE A 64 5.69 4.39 -2.01
CA ILE A 64 6.26 4.96 -0.78
C ILE A 64 5.51 6.23 -0.44
N VAL A 65 5.29 6.45 0.85
CA VAL A 65 4.64 7.65 1.36
C VAL A 65 5.60 8.44 2.21
N TYR A 66 5.74 9.72 1.88
CA TYR A 66 6.57 10.69 2.58
C TYR A 66 5.68 11.69 3.32
N GLY A 67 6.06 12.04 4.55
CA GLY A 67 5.41 13.11 5.30
C GLY A 67 5.86 14.51 4.86
N GLU A 68 5.31 15.54 5.49
CA GLU A 68 5.60 16.95 5.17
C GLU A 68 7.10 17.29 5.22
N THR A 69 7.83 16.66 6.14
CA THR A 69 9.26 16.89 6.36
C THR A 69 10.15 16.14 5.36
N GLY A 70 9.56 15.37 4.45
CA GLY A 70 10.27 14.54 3.48
C GLY A 70 10.78 13.21 4.04
N GLY A 71 10.46 12.87 5.30
CA GLY A 71 10.73 11.56 5.86
C GLY A 71 9.73 10.51 5.40
N GLU A 72 10.16 9.27 5.20
CA GLU A 72 9.28 8.14 4.91
C GLU A 72 8.38 7.86 6.11
N ILE A 73 7.07 7.82 5.86
CA ILE A 73 6.04 7.52 6.87
C ILE A 73 5.33 6.19 6.59
N GLY A 74 5.66 5.53 5.48
CA GLY A 74 5.21 4.18 5.20
C GLY A 74 5.26 3.81 3.73
N MET A 75 4.63 2.69 3.42
CA MET A 75 4.52 2.15 2.07
C MET A 75 3.25 1.33 1.92
N TYR A 76 2.71 1.23 0.72
CA TYR A 76 1.57 0.36 0.45
C TYR A 76 1.66 -0.27 -0.94
N ALA A 77 0.93 -1.36 -1.14
CA ALA A 77 0.76 -1.98 -2.44
C ALA A 77 -0.69 -2.47 -2.61
N CYS A 78 -1.26 -2.22 -3.78
CA CYS A 78 -2.59 -2.68 -4.18
C CYS A 78 -2.43 -3.78 -5.23
N ASN A 79 -2.68 -5.02 -4.85
CA ASN A 79 -2.46 -6.19 -5.69
C ASN A 79 -3.77 -6.94 -5.96
N VAL A 80 -3.99 -7.40 -7.19
CA VAL A 80 -5.14 -8.28 -7.46
C VAL A 80 -4.92 -9.61 -6.75
N SER A 81 -5.86 -9.98 -5.87
CA SER A 81 -5.77 -11.23 -5.14
C SER A 81 -5.95 -12.43 -6.08
N ARG A 82 -4.87 -13.19 -6.30
CA ARG A 82 -4.93 -14.47 -7.04
C ARG A 82 -5.81 -15.53 -6.36
N ALA A 83 -6.24 -15.33 -5.10
CA ALA A 83 -7.10 -16.27 -4.38
C ALA A 83 -8.48 -16.49 -5.03
N THR A 84 -8.92 -15.59 -5.93
CA THR A 84 -10.15 -15.80 -6.74
C THR A 84 -9.89 -16.55 -8.05
N LEU A 85 -8.65 -16.58 -8.56
CA LEU A 85 -8.31 -17.24 -9.82
C LEU A 85 -8.18 -18.77 -9.66
N GLN A 86 -7.88 -19.29 -8.46
CA GLN A 86 -7.82 -20.74 -8.21
C GLN A 86 -9.19 -21.42 -8.03
N ARG A 87 -10.31 -20.69 -8.02
CA ARG A 87 -11.67 -21.28 -7.92
C ARG A 87 -12.42 -21.39 -9.25
N GLN A 88 -11.81 -21.02 -10.37
CA GLN A 88 -12.47 -21.10 -11.69
C GLN A 88 -11.96 -22.24 -12.59
N ASP A 89 -10.99 -23.04 -12.14
CA ASP A 89 -10.51 -24.24 -12.83
C ASP A 89 -10.87 -25.53 -12.06
N GLY A 90 -12.14 -25.68 -11.67
CA GLY A 90 -12.69 -26.86 -11.02
C GLY A 90 -13.95 -27.35 -11.70
#